data_AF-A0AA95KNF8-F1
#
_entry.id   AF-A0AA95KNF8-F1
#
_cell.length_a   1.000
_cell.length_b   1.000
_cell.length_c   1.000
_cell.angle_alpha   90.00
_cell.angle_beta   90.00
_cell.angle_gamma   90.00
#
_symmetry.space_group_name_H-M   'P 1'
#
loop_
_entity.id
_entity.type
_entity.pdbx_description
1 polymer ?
#
loop_
_entity_poly.entity_id
_entity_poly.type
_entity_poly.pdbx_seq_one_letter_code
_entity_poly.pdbx_strand_id
1 'polypeptide(L)'
;MADHYFGGAWTEIKLEILKKYLDFYTQALKNKPYELLYIDAFAGSGNRSEKIPDAPLLGENEQKLTYDGSARIALDIERKFDRYLFIEASKERCNALEALKQEYPSQHIRIENSDANQVLQNICSNKKTWQSQKYRGVLFLDPYGNSVEWKTLEAIASTRSLDVWFLFPISGMNRQLNHEFEKIEDYKEPLAKLHFQREPSFI
;
A
#
# COMPACT_ATOMS: atom_id res chain seq x y z
N MET A 1 33.47 -13.16 4.43
CA MET A 1 32.60 -13.04 3.25
C MET A 1 31.59 -11.96 3.58
N ALA A 2 31.55 -10.90 2.79
CA ALA A 2 30.63 -9.78 3.01
C ALA A 2 29.51 -9.92 1.98
N ASP A 3 28.36 -10.43 2.43
CA ASP A 3 27.21 -10.65 1.55
C ASP A 3 26.49 -9.33 1.30
N HIS A 4 26.41 -8.96 0.03
CA HIS A 4 25.63 -7.83 -0.45
C HIS A 4 24.18 -8.29 -0.71
N TYR A 5 23.27 -7.96 0.21
CA TYR A 5 21.82 -8.10 0.02
C TYR A 5 21.23 -6.77 -0.46
N PHE A 6 20.91 -6.66 -1.76
CA PHE A 6 20.10 -5.56 -2.27
C PHE A 6 18.92 -6.12 -3.08
N GLY A 7 17.69 -5.77 -2.68
CA GLY A 7 16.48 -5.98 -3.48
C GLY A 7 15.41 -6.86 -2.84
N GLY A 8 15.67 -8.16 -2.66
CA GLY A 8 14.61 -9.15 -2.41
C GLY A 8 14.19 -9.37 -0.94
N ALA A 9 15.14 -9.36 0.01
CA ALA A 9 14.84 -9.72 1.41
C ALA A 9 13.84 -8.78 2.10
N TRP A 10 13.82 -7.50 1.70
CA TRP A 10 12.91 -6.51 2.28
C TRP A 10 11.46 -6.69 1.80
N THR A 11 11.25 -7.25 0.61
CA THR A 11 9.91 -7.51 0.07
C THR A 11 9.26 -8.71 0.79
N GLU A 12 10.01 -9.78 1.01
CA GLU A 12 9.54 -10.97 1.74
C GLU A 12 9.14 -10.62 3.18
N ILE A 13 9.97 -9.83 3.87
CA ILE A 13 9.68 -9.37 5.25
C ILE A 13 8.37 -8.57 5.31
N LYS A 14 8.11 -7.67 4.35
CA LYS A 14 6.88 -6.86 4.35
C LYS A 14 5.63 -7.72 4.20
N LEU A 15 5.67 -8.66 3.27
CA LEU A 15 4.54 -9.53 2.96
C LEU A 15 4.28 -10.53 4.08
N GLU A 16 5.34 -11.02 4.73
CA GLU A 16 5.22 -11.84 5.94
C GLU A 16 4.60 -11.04 7.10
N ILE A 17 5.03 -9.80 7.31
CA ILE A 17 4.47 -8.91 8.32
C ILE A 17 2.99 -8.62 8.02
N LEU A 18 2.65 -8.34 6.76
CA LEU A 18 1.26 -8.16 6.32
C LEU A 18 0.44 -9.40 6.69
N LYS A 19 0.89 -10.60 6.32
CA LYS A 19 0.21 -11.86 6.66
C LYS A 19 -0.04 -11.98 8.16
N LYS A 20 0.99 -11.80 8.98
CA LYS A 20 0.89 -11.85 10.46
C LYS A 20 -0.12 -10.83 10.99
N TYR A 21 -0.14 -9.63 10.42
CA TYR A 21 -1.13 -8.62 10.82
C TYR A 21 -2.55 -9.02 10.45
N LEU A 22 -2.77 -9.51 9.22
CA LEU A 22 -4.09 -9.93 8.77
C LEU A 22 -4.63 -11.09 9.61
N ASP A 23 -3.80 -12.10 9.90
CA ASP A 23 -4.14 -13.20 10.81
C ASP A 23 -4.50 -12.68 12.21
N PHE A 24 -3.69 -11.78 12.77
CA PHE A 24 -3.99 -11.16 14.06
C PHE A 24 -5.31 -10.37 14.04
N TYR A 25 -5.54 -9.56 13.01
CA TYR A 25 -6.70 -8.69 12.88
C TYR A 25 -7.99 -9.49 12.84
N THR A 26 -8.07 -10.48 11.95
CA THR A 26 -9.28 -11.31 11.81
C THR A 26 -9.51 -12.15 13.07
N GLN A 27 -8.45 -12.64 13.70
CA GLN A 27 -8.50 -13.40 14.94
C GLN A 27 -8.96 -12.53 16.12
N ALA A 28 -8.49 -11.29 16.24
CA ALA A 28 -8.88 -10.36 17.30
C ALA A 28 -10.36 -9.96 17.22
N LEU A 29 -10.90 -9.81 16.00
CA LEU A 29 -12.28 -9.40 15.78
C LEU A 29 -13.28 -10.55 15.65
N LYS A 30 -12.84 -11.81 15.82
CA LYS A 30 -13.66 -13.01 15.55
C LYS A 30 -15.02 -13.09 16.24
N ASN A 31 -15.14 -12.50 17.43
CA ASN A 31 -16.35 -12.53 18.26
C ASN A 31 -17.06 -11.17 18.28
N LYS A 32 -16.68 -10.25 17.38
CA LYS A 32 -17.33 -8.95 17.23
C LYS A 32 -18.37 -9.03 16.11
N PRO A 33 -19.47 -8.27 16.20
CA PRO A 33 -20.53 -8.28 15.20
C PRO A 33 -20.15 -7.43 13.97
N TYR A 34 -18.92 -7.58 13.47
CA TYR A 34 -18.41 -6.86 12.32
C TYR A 34 -18.35 -7.77 11.11
N GLU A 35 -18.64 -7.19 9.95
CA GLU A 35 -18.32 -7.78 8.65
C GLU A 35 -16.94 -7.26 8.24
N LEU A 36 -15.96 -8.17 8.16
CA LEU A 36 -14.56 -7.88 7.93
C LEU A 36 -14.28 -7.72 6.44
N LEU A 37 -13.64 -6.60 6.09
CA LEU A 37 -13.27 -6.26 4.71
C LEU A 37 -11.75 -6.32 4.54
N TYR A 38 -11.28 -6.91 3.45
CA TYR A 38 -9.94 -6.66 2.94
C TYR A 38 -10.03 -5.91 1.62
N ILE A 39 -9.32 -4.79 1.52
CA ILE A 39 -9.27 -3.96 0.32
C ILE A 39 -7.82 -3.85 -0.11
N ASP A 40 -7.52 -4.24 -1.34
CA ASP A 40 -6.23 -4.02 -1.98
C ASP A 40 -6.41 -3.01 -3.11
N ALA A 41 -5.89 -1.80 -2.90
CA ALA A 41 -6.08 -0.70 -3.84
C ALA A 41 -5.18 -0.80 -5.09
N PHE A 42 -4.12 -1.62 -5.02
CA PHE A 42 -3.12 -1.77 -6.07
C PHE A 42 -2.74 -3.25 -6.23
N ALA A 43 -3.77 -4.09 -6.40
CA ALA A 43 -3.68 -5.54 -6.30
C ALA A 43 -2.74 -6.18 -7.34
N GLY A 44 -2.48 -5.51 -8.46
CA GLY A 44 -1.66 -6.06 -9.54
C GLY A 44 -2.29 -7.33 -10.11
N SER A 45 -1.45 -8.29 -10.49
CA SER A 45 -1.87 -9.61 -10.99
C SER A 45 -2.19 -10.62 -9.89
N GLY A 46 -2.15 -10.23 -8.62
CA GLY A 46 -2.25 -11.15 -7.47
C GLY A 46 -0.96 -11.94 -7.17
N ASN A 47 -0.02 -11.97 -8.11
CA ASN A 47 1.37 -12.39 -7.92
C ASN A 47 2.31 -11.22 -8.27
N ARG A 48 3.48 -11.15 -7.63
CA ARG A 48 4.56 -10.22 -7.96
C ARG A 48 5.70 -10.99 -8.61
N SER A 49 6.24 -10.47 -9.71
CA SER A 49 7.49 -10.98 -10.29
C SER A 49 8.57 -9.93 -10.09
N GLU A 50 9.61 -10.27 -9.34
CA GLU A 50 10.82 -9.44 -9.29
C GLU A 50 11.80 -9.94 -10.36
N LYS A 51 12.33 -8.99 -11.14
CA LYS A 51 13.52 -9.23 -11.96
C LYS A 51 14.71 -8.87 -11.08
N ILE A 52 15.52 -9.86 -10.70
CA ILE A 52 16.80 -9.59 -10.07
C ILE A 52 17.68 -8.93 -11.15
N PRO A 53 18.24 -7.73 -10.92
CA PRO A 53 19.11 -7.09 -11.89
C PRO A 53 20.26 -8.02 -12.26
N ASP A 54 20.55 -8.05 -13.55
CA ASP A 54 21.68 -8.75 -14.13
C ASP A 54 22.95 -8.42 -13.32
N ALA A 55 23.70 -9.44 -12.91
CA ALA A 55 25.04 -9.29 -12.35
C ALA A 55 26.03 -9.60 -13.47
N PRO A 56 26.32 -8.65 -14.38
CA PRO A 56 27.13 -8.92 -15.58
C PRO A 56 28.56 -9.40 -15.26
N LEU A 57 29.01 -9.26 -14.02
CA LEU A 57 30.28 -9.79 -13.52
C LEU A 57 30.29 -11.32 -13.30
N LEU A 58 29.14 -11.98 -13.17
CA LEU A 58 29.03 -13.41 -12.85
C LEU A 58 28.42 -14.27 -13.97
N GLY A 59 27.90 -13.68 -15.04
CA GLY A 59 27.38 -14.42 -16.19
C GLY A 59 26.13 -15.26 -15.89
N GLU A 60 25.33 -14.89 -14.88
CA GLU A 60 24.11 -15.59 -14.53
C GLU A 60 22.90 -15.05 -15.31
N ASN A 61 22.10 -15.94 -15.90
CA ASN A 61 20.89 -15.56 -16.65
C ASN A 61 19.83 -14.94 -15.72
N GLU A 62 19.02 -14.01 -16.26
CA GLU A 62 17.89 -13.38 -15.57
C GLU A 62 17.02 -14.40 -14.82
N GLN A 63 17.08 -14.42 -13.49
CA GLN A 63 16.18 -15.21 -12.66
C GLN A 63 14.93 -14.40 -12.35
N LYS A 64 13.77 -14.86 -12.85
CA LYS A 64 12.46 -14.31 -12.52
C LYS A 64 11.87 -15.09 -11.33
N LEU A 65 12.00 -14.55 -10.13
CA LEU A 65 11.30 -15.10 -8.96
C LEU A 65 9.86 -14.57 -8.95
N THR A 66 8.90 -15.49 -8.79
CA THR A 66 7.48 -15.16 -8.64
C THR A 66 7.09 -15.38 -7.19
N TYR A 67 6.61 -14.33 -6.55
CA TYR A 67 6.14 -14.32 -5.18
C TYR A 67 4.63 -14.07 -5.14
N ASP A 68 3.97 -14.62 -4.11
CA ASP A 68 2.56 -14.34 -3.86
C ASP A 68 2.38 -12.84 -3.59
N GLY A 69 1.40 -12.23 -4.25
CA GLY A 69 1.04 -10.84 -4.02
C GLY A 69 0.16 -10.68 -2.77
N SER A 70 -0.04 -9.43 -2.36
CA SER A 70 -0.91 -9.05 -1.24
C SER A 70 -2.32 -9.63 -1.34
N ALA A 71 -2.90 -9.70 -2.54
CA ALA A 71 -4.21 -10.31 -2.77
C ALA A 71 -4.25 -11.81 -2.42
N ARG A 72 -3.28 -12.60 -2.89
CA ARG A 72 -3.20 -14.04 -2.58
C ARG A 72 -2.89 -14.27 -1.10
N ILE A 73 -1.97 -13.50 -0.53
CA ILE A 73 -1.65 -13.55 0.90
C ILE A 73 -2.90 -13.34 1.76
N ALA A 74 -3.70 -12.32 1.45
CA ALA A 74 -4.93 -12.06 2.17
C ALA A 74 -5.99 -13.15 2.01
N LEU A 75 -6.02 -13.83 0.86
CA LEU A 75 -6.90 -14.98 0.62
C LEU A 75 -6.43 -16.24 1.33
N ASP A 76 -5.14 -16.39 1.62
CA ASP A 76 -4.53 -17.60 2.21
C ASP A 76 -4.41 -17.59 3.73
N ILE A 77 -4.71 -16.48 4.40
CA ILE A 77 -4.74 -16.39 5.88
C ILE A 77 -5.67 -17.44 6.51
N GLU A 78 -5.42 -17.86 7.75
CA GLU A 78 -6.18 -18.96 8.35
C GLU A 78 -7.67 -18.58 8.52
N ARG A 79 -7.91 -17.41 9.13
CA ARG A 79 -9.25 -16.85 9.29
C ARG A 79 -9.52 -15.79 8.23
N LYS A 80 -10.41 -16.13 7.30
CA LYS A 80 -10.78 -15.30 6.14
C LYS A 80 -11.53 -14.03 6.55
N PHE A 81 -11.37 -12.98 5.75
CA PHE A 81 -12.30 -11.85 5.72
C PHE A 81 -13.64 -12.26 5.12
N ASP A 82 -14.69 -11.51 5.44
CA ASP A 82 -16.03 -11.75 4.88
C ASP A 82 -16.14 -11.26 3.44
N ARG A 83 -15.41 -10.20 3.07
CA ARG A 83 -15.36 -9.66 1.70
C ARG A 83 -13.98 -9.17 1.31
N TYR A 84 -13.69 -9.32 0.03
CA TYR A 84 -12.46 -8.85 -0.60
C TYR A 84 -12.80 -7.89 -1.75
N LEU A 85 -12.07 -6.78 -1.82
CA LEU A 85 -12.11 -5.85 -2.93
C LEU A 85 -10.69 -5.66 -3.48
N PHE A 86 -10.47 -6.06 -4.72
CA PHE A 86 -9.21 -5.87 -5.42
C PHE A 86 -9.39 -4.83 -6.52
N ILE A 87 -8.59 -3.77 -6.48
CA ILE A 87 -8.64 -2.67 -7.45
C ILE A 87 -7.36 -2.70 -8.28
N GLU A 88 -7.51 -2.62 -9.60
CA GLU A 88 -6.39 -2.67 -10.53
C GLU A 88 -6.75 -1.96 -11.86
N ALA A 89 -5.93 -1.01 -12.31
CA ALA A 89 -6.22 -0.23 -13.51
C ALA A 89 -5.95 -0.99 -14.82
N SER A 90 -4.99 -1.92 -14.84
CA SER A 90 -4.67 -2.72 -16.01
C SER A 90 -5.65 -3.88 -16.19
N LYS A 91 -6.31 -3.89 -17.35
CA LYS A 91 -7.24 -4.97 -17.73
C LYS A 91 -6.57 -6.34 -17.77
N GLU A 92 -5.32 -6.41 -18.22
CA GLU A 92 -4.54 -7.65 -18.26
C GLU A 92 -4.33 -8.22 -16.85
N ARG A 93 -3.93 -7.37 -15.90
CA ARG A 93 -3.73 -7.77 -14.51
C ARG A 93 -5.05 -8.11 -13.82
N CYS A 94 -6.15 -7.42 -14.16
CA CYS A 94 -7.49 -7.80 -13.71
C CYS A 94 -7.90 -9.19 -14.18
N ASN A 95 -7.56 -9.58 -15.41
CA ASN A 95 -7.86 -10.94 -15.88
C ASN A 95 -7.12 -12.00 -15.05
N ALA A 96 -5.89 -11.70 -14.60
CA ALA A 96 -5.16 -12.57 -13.67
C ALA A 96 -5.85 -12.64 -12.29
N LEU A 97 -6.38 -11.52 -11.78
CA LEU A 97 -7.18 -11.51 -10.55
C LEU A 97 -8.50 -12.28 -10.70
N GLU A 98 -9.14 -12.25 -11.87
CA GLU A 98 -10.33 -13.05 -12.14
C GLU A 98 -10.01 -14.55 -12.17
N ALA A 99 -8.85 -14.94 -12.72
CA ALA A 99 -8.36 -16.31 -12.62
C ALA A 99 -8.09 -16.70 -11.16
N LEU A 100 -7.42 -15.83 -10.39
CA LEU A 100 -7.20 -16.02 -8.96
C LEU A 100 -8.53 -16.22 -8.21
N LYS A 101 -9.55 -15.39 -8.49
CA LYS A 101 -10.87 -15.51 -7.87
C LYS A 101 -11.52 -16.88 -8.11
N GLN A 102 -11.28 -17.51 -9.26
CA GLN A 102 -11.80 -18.86 -9.55
C GLN A 102 -11.19 -19.94 -8.65
N GLU A 103 -9.98 -19.72 -8.13
CA GLU A 103 -9.34 -20.63 -7.17
C GLU A 103 -10.01 -20.58 -5.78
N TYR A 104 -10.77 -19.52 -5.46
CA TYR A 104 -11.41 -19.30 -4.16
C TYR A 104 -12.94 -19.14 -4.27
N PRO A 105 -13.68 -20.15 -4.76
CA PRO A 105 -15.11 -20.03 -5.08
C PRO A 105 -16.02 -19.79 -3.86
N SER A 106 -15.54 -20.07 -2.64
CA SER A 106 -16.27 -19.83 -1.39
C SER A 106 -16.13 -18.39 -0.87
N GLN A 107 -15.22 -17.59 -1.44
CA GLN A 107 -14.90 -16.25 -0.96
C GLN A 107 -15.66 -15.17 -1.75
N HIS A 108 -16.08 -14.11 -1.06
CA HIS A 108 -16.78 -12.99 -1.68
C HIS A 108 -15.77 -11.98 -2.23
N ILE A 109 -15.32 -12.22 -3.47
CA ILE A 109 -14.29 -11.41 -4.12
C ILE A 109 -14.91 -10.51 -5.19
N ARG A 110 -14.72 -9.20 -5.04
CA ARG A 110 -15.02 -8.18 -6.04
C ARG A 110 -13.72 -7.63 -6.63
N ILE A 111 -13.67 -7.56 -7.95
CA ILE A 111 -12.53 -6.98 -8.69
C ILE A 111 -13.04 -5.74 -9.40
N GLU A 112 -12.31 -4.64 -9.30
CA GLU A 112 -12.62 -3.36 -9.94
C GLU A 112 -11.50 -2.96 -10.89
N ASN A 113 -11.80 -2.99 -12.20
CA ASN A 113 -10.87 -2.52 -13.21
C ASN A 113 -10.97 -1.00 -13.39
N SER A 114 -10.41 -0.25 -12.45
CA SER A 114 -10.50 1.22 -12.43
C SER A 114 -9.35 1.86 -11.65
N ASP A 115 -9.33 3.19 -11.61
CA ASP A 115 -8.40 3.96 -10.78
C ASP A 115 -8.74 3.81 -9.29
N ALA A 116 -7.70 3.57 -8.49
CA ALA A 116 -7.81 3.34 -7.06
C ALA A 116 -8.40 4.54 -6.30
N ASN A 117 -7.99 5.76 -6.65
CA ASN A 117 -8.47 6.97 -5.99
C ASN A 117 -9.97 7.15 -6.22
N GLN A 118 -10.43 6.96 -7.46
CA GLN A 118 -11.85 7.06 -7.79
C GLN A 118 -12.69 6.02 -7.05
N VAL A 119 -12.27 4.75 -7.06
CA VAL A 119 -13.01 3.67 -6.38
C VAL A 119 -13.05 3.90 -4.87
N LEU A 120 -11.92 4.22 -4.25
CA LEU A 120 -11.84 4.44 -2.80
C LEU A 120 -12.64 5.66 -2.36
N GLN A 121 -12.57 6.78 -3.08
CA GLN A 121 -13.37 7.98 -2.78
C GLN A 121 -14.87 7.68 -2.90
N ASN A 122 -15.29 6.98 -3.96
CA ASN A 122 -16.69 6.61 -4.16
C ASN A 122 -17.20 5.72 -3.02
N ILE A 123 -16.44 4.67 -2.66
CA ILE A 123 -16.84 3.74 -1.61
C ILE A 123 -16.81 4.40 -0.23
N CYS A 124 -15.78 5.20 0.07
CA CYS A 124 -15.63 5.86 1.38
C CYS A 124 -16.61 7.02 1.57
N SER A 125 -17.07 7.67 0.50
CA SER A 125 -18.02 8.80 0.57
C SER A 125 -19.43 8.40 1.01
N ASN A 126 -19.78 7.11 0.98
CA ASN A 126 -21.09 6.64 1.42
C ASN A 126 -21.21 6.63 2.95
N LYS A 127 -21.56 7.79 3.52
CA LYS A 127 -21.66 7.99 4.98
C LYS A 127 -22.60 7.00 5.67
N LYS A 128 -23.74 6.64 5.05
CA LYS A 128 -24.72 5.73 5.66
C LYS A 128 -24.11 4.34 5.91
N THR A 129 -23.31 3.84 4.97
CA THR A 129 -22.62 2.56 5.09
C THR A 129 -21.65 2.57 6.28
N TRP A 130 -20.79 3.59 6.37
CA TRP A 130 -19.73 3.64 7.39
C TRP A 130 -20.25 4.03 8.79
N GLN A 131 -21.28 4.87 8.87
CA GLN A 131 -21.92 5.24 10.14
C GLN A 131 -22.68 4.09 10.80
N SER A 132 -23.05 3.04 10.05
CA SER A 132 -23.66 1.85 10.63
C SER A 132 -22.74 1.08 11.59
N GLN A 133 -21.42 1.36 11.54
CA GLN A 133 -20.37 0.66 12.28
C GLN A 133 -20.33 -0.86 12.08
N LYS A 134 -21.05 -1.37 11.08
CA LYS A 134 -21.11 -2.79 10.72
C LYS A 134 -19.77 -3.28 10.14
N TYR A 135 -19.05 -2.40 9.44
CA TYR A 135 -17.86 -2.75 8.69
C TYR A 135 -16.58 -2.36 9.43
N ARG A 136 -15.65 -3.30 9.46
CA ARG A 136 -14.25 -3.12 9.87
C ARG A 136 -13.37 -3.74 8.80
N GLY A 137 -12.24 -3.14 8.48
CA GLY A 137 -11.39 -3.75 7.47
C GLY A 137 -9.95 -3.27 7.49
N VAL A 138 -9.15 -3.95 6.66
CA VAL A 138 -7.78 -3.57 6.37
C VAL A 138 -7.72 -3.10 4.92
N LEU A 139 -7.13 -1.92 4.71
CA LEU A 139 -6.88 -1.35 3.40
C LEU A 139 -5.38 -1.35 3.13
N PHE A 140 -4.96 -2.10 2.12
CA PHE A 140 -3.58 -2.14 1.65
C PHE A 140 -3.37 -1.13 0.52
N LEU A 141 -2.42 -0.21 0.73
CA LEU A 141 -2.00 0.80 -0.23
C LEU A 141 -0.53 0.57 -0.58
N ASP A 142 -0.26 0.02 -1.77
CA ASP A 142 1.08 -0.13 -2.35
C ASP A 142 1.18 0.61 -3.70
N PRO A 143 1.21 1.95 -3.69
CA PRO A 143 1.33 2.71 -4.92
C PRO A 143 2.75 2.66 -5.48
N TYR A 144 2.85 2.59 -6.81
CA TYR A 144 4.07 2.96 -7.51
C TYR A 144 4.20 4.49 -7.53
N GLY A 145 4.97 5.06 -6.61
CA GLY A 145 5.19 6.52 -6.48
C GLY A 145 4.08 7.25 -5.71
N ASN A 146 3.93 8.56 -5.94
CA ASN A 146 2.92 9.42 -5.29
C ASN A 146 1.54 9.35 -5.99
N SER A 147 1.02 8.15 -6.25
CA SER A 147 -0.24 7.98 -6.98
C SER A 147 -1.50 8.02 -6.12
N VAL A 148 -1.37 8.10 -4.78
CA VAL A 148 -2.52 8.24 -3.86
C VAL A 148 -2.75 9.72 -3.56
N GLU A 149 -3.93 10.22 -3.93
CA GLU A 149 -4.31 11.60 -3.67
C GLU A 149 -4.64 11.84 -2.19
N TRP A 150 -4.31 13.04 -1.68
CA TRP A 150 -4.63 13.43 -0.31
C TRP A 150 -6.14 13.30 0.01
N LYS A 151 -7.00 13.71 -0.94
CA LYS A 151 -8.46 13.59 -0.81
C LYS A 151 -8.93 12.14 -0.64
N THR A 152 -8.19 11.17 -1.18
CA THR A 152 -8.45 9.74 -0.98
C THR A 152 -8.16 9.33 0.45
N LEU A 153 -7.03 9.77 1.01
CA LEU A 153 -6.68 9.53 2.42
C LEU A 153 -7.68 10.17 3.38
N GLU A 154 -8.14 11.40 3.10
CA GLU A 154 -9.18 12.07 3.87
C GLU A 154 -10.50 11.29 3.83
N ALA A 155 -10.89 10.80 2.64
CA ALA A 155 -12.09 9.97 2.49
C ALA A 155 -11.99 8.68 3.30
N ILE A 156 -10.85 7.97 3.23
CA ILE A 156 -10.59 6.75 4.02
C ILE A 156 -10.67 7.05 5.52
N ALA A 157 -9.99 8.10 5.99
CA ALA A 157 -9.97 8.48 7.40
C ALA A 157 -11.38 8.82 7.92
N SER A 158 -12.23 9.43 7.08
CA SER A 158 -13.61 9.76 7.45
C SER A 158 -14.47 8.54 7.79
N THR A 159 -14.13 7.36 7.27
CA THR A 159 -14.85 6.11 7.57
C THR A 159 -14.68 5.69 9.03
N ARG A 160 -13.53 6.00 9.65
CA ARG A 160 -13.13 5.52 10.99
C ARG A 160 -13.25 4.00 11.18
N SER A 161 -13.22 3.25 10.08
CA SER A 161 -13.51 1.80 10.04
C SER A 161 -12.37 0.96 9.46
N LEU A 162 -11.42 1.58 8.78
CA LEU A 162 -10.36 0.91 8.03
C LEU A 162 -8.99 1.15 8.66
N ASP A 163 -8.24 0.08 8.89
CA ASP A 163 -6.82 0.13 9.23
C ASP A 163 -6.02 0.17 7.94
N VAL A 164 -5.20 1.22 7.76
CA VAL A 164 -4.48 1.45 6.52
C VAL A 164 -3.04 0.95 6.62
N TRP A 165 -2.69 -0.02 5.78
CA TRP A 165 -1.33 -0.47 5.53
C TRP A 165 -0.79 0.25 4.30
N PHE A 166 -0.03 1.32 4.52
CA PHE A 166 0.54 2.11 3.43
C PHE A 166 2.03 1.80 3.26
N LEU A 167 2.37 1.08 2.19
CA LEU A 167 3.75 0.87 1.79
C LEU A 167 4.27 2.11 1.04
N PHE A 168 4.94 3.00 1.77
CA PHE A 168 5.46 4.23 1.23
C PHE A 168 6.89 4.02 0.65
N PRO A 169 7.11 4.12 -0.68
CA PRO A 169 8.43 3.89 -1.27
C PRO A 169 9.34 5.13 -1.06
N ILE A 170 10.00 5.19 0.11
CA ILE A 170 10.90 6.30 0.50
C ILE A 170 12.01 6.55 -0.56
N SER A 171 12.50 5.49 -1.21
CA SER A 171 13.54 5.59 -2.24
C SER A 171 13.07 6.22 -3.56
N GLY A 172 11.77 6.11 -3.89
CA GLY A 172 11.17 6.78 -5.04
C GLY A 172 11.00 8.28 -4.80
N MET A 173 10.61 8.63 -3.57
CA MET A 173 10.42 10.02 -3.15
C MET A 173 11.74 10.80 -3.11
N ASN A 174 12.84 10.23 -2.60
CA ASN A 174 14.15 10.91 -2.59
C ASN A 174 14.63 11.30 -4.01
N ARG A 175 14.22 10.56 -5.04
CA ARG A 175 14.56 10.86 -6.44
C ARG A 175 13.71 12.00 -7.01
N GLN A 176 12.44 12.09 -6.61
CA GLN A 176 11.54 13.18 -6.99
C GLN A 176 11.83 14.46 -6.19
N LEU A 177 12.15 14.32 -4.90
CA LEU A 177 12.56 15.43 -4.03
C LEU A 177 13.86 16.07 -4.52
N ASN A 178 14.82 15.29 -5.04
CA ASN A 178 16.03 15.85 -5.65
C ASN A 178 15.78 16.76 -6.87
N HIS A 179 14.62 16.65 -7.52
CA HIS A 179 14.20 17.59 -8.57
C HIS A 179 13.45 18.82 -8.03
N GLU A 180 12.88 18.74 -6.83
CA GLU A 180 12.20 19.87 -6.17
C GLU A 180 13.07 20.64 -5.17
N PHE A 181 14.20 20.08 -4.72
CA PHE A 181 15.15 20.79 -3.85
C PHE A 181 15.71 22.06 -4.49
N GLU A 182 15.85 22.11 -5.83
CA GLU A 182 16.19 23.35 -6.55
C GLU A 182 15.13 24.46 -6.38
N LYS A 183 13.88 24.11 -6.04
CA LYS A 183 12.80 25.08 -5.76
C LYS A 183 12.59 25.36 -4.27
N ILE A 184 13.19 24.57 -3.38
CA ILE A 184 13.07 24.72 -1.91
C ILE A 184 14.17 25.63 -1.36
N GLU A 185 15.27 25.86 -2.09
CA GLU A 185 16.32 26.80 -1.67
C GLU A 185 15.84 28.26 -1.55
N ASP A 186 14.78 28.65 -2.26
CA ASP A 186 14.19 30.01 -2.17
C ASP A 186 13.51 30.31 -0.82
N TYR A 187 13.08 29.28 -0.06
CA TYR A 187 12.40 29.47 1.23
C TYR A 187 13.36 29.60 2.42
N LYS A 188 14.67 29.39 2.23
CA LYS A 188 15.68 29.53 3.30
C LYS A 188 16.21 30.95 3.47
N GLU A 189 16.03 31.82 2.47
CA GLU A 189 16.43 33.24 2.51
C GLU A 189 15.70 34.08 3.58
N PRO A 190 14.38 33.94 3.81
CA PRO A 190 13.67 34.78 4.79
C PRO A 190 13.93 34.40 6.25
N LEU A 191 14.22 33.13 6.54
CA LEU A 191 14.39 32.62 7.91
C LEU A 191 15.78 32.94 8.50
N ALA A 192 16.80 33.07 7.65
CA ALA A 192 18.13 33.50 8.08
C ALA A 192 18.17 34.96 8.56
N LYS A 193 17.26 35.81 8.06
CA LYS A 193 17.17 37.23 8.42
C LYS A 193 16.44 37.49 9.75
N LEU A 194 15.67 36.52 10.27
CA LEU A 194 14.95 36.68 11.55
C LEU A 194 15.78 36.39 12.81
N HIS A 195 16.97 35.81 12.68
CA HIS A 195 17.77 35.34 13.83
C HIS A 195 18.99 36.21 14.20
N PHE A 196 19.19 37.36 13.55
CA PHE A 196 20.27 38.31 13.86
C PHE A 196 19.75 39.73 14.15
N GLN A 197 18.85 39.86 15.13
CA GLN A 197 18.69 41.10 15.90
C GLN A 197 18.64 40.76 17.39
N ARG A 198 19.80 40.42 17.95
CA ARG A 198 20.04 40.59 19.38
C ARG A 198 20.91 41.84 19.51
N GLU A 199 20.31 42.90 20.04
CA GLU A 199 21.01 44.13 20.40
C GLU A 199 22.14 43.84 21.40
N PRO A 200 23.29 44.52 21.30
CA PRO A 200 24.33 44.42 22.29
C PRO A 200 24.09 45.38 23.47
N SER A 201 24.51 44.89 24.64
CA SER A 201 25.03 45.60 25.82
C SER A 201 24.06 46.19 26.87
N PHE A 202 24.06 45.52 28.02
CA PHE A 202 23.94 46.14 29.35
C PHE A 202 25.24 46.89 29.70
N ILE A 203 25.07 48.09 30.26
CA ILE A 203 26.01 48.97 31.01
C ILE A 203 27.21 49.52 30.22
#